data_AF-A0A835C074-F1
#
_entry.id   AF-A0A835C074-F1
#
_cell.length_a   1.000
_cell.length_b   1.000
_cell.length_c   1.000
_cell.angle_alpha   90.00
_cell.angle_beta   90.00
_cell.angle_gamma   90.00
#
_symmetry.space_group_name_H-M   'P 1'
#
loop_
_entity.id
_entity.type
_entity.pdbx_description
1 polymer ?
#
loop_
_entity_poly.entity_id
_entity_poly.type
_entity_poly.pdbx_seq_one_letter_code
_entity_poly.pdbx_strand_id
1 'polypeptide(L)'
;MCPPRHVEPSLPATPRVSLLRCILLASCIPIMPPDADEWAVVERQGPHLRASGRPFIVHGFNTYWLMYFAADSATRPTVTAALAEAADAGLNVCRTWAFNDGGHRALQLKPFSYDEEVFQALDFVITEARKHRVRLILSLCNNWKDYGGKAQYVRWGKEAGLDLTSEDDFFTDPIIKSYYKAFVKSWVEEMASYVKSIDPVHLLEIGVEGFYGPSTPELLHVNPDAYSRTIGTDFIRNHRALGVDLASVHIYSDTCQLAWDANSGWGVWGIT
;
A
#
# COMPACT_ATOMS: atom_id res chain seq x y z
N MET A 1 4.73 -76.36 48.65
CA MET A 1 4.01 -75.19 48.10
C MET A 1 4.13 -74.05 49.11
N CYS A 2 4.69 -72.92 48.63
CA CYS A 2 4.87 -71.57 49.20
C CYS A 2 5.34 -71.34 50.66
N PRO A 3 6.48 -70.64 50.86
CA PRO A 3 6.91 -70.09 52.16
C PRO A 3 6.14 -68.79 52.53
N PRO A 4 6.24 -68.31 53.79
CA PRO A 4 5.50 -67.16 54.30
C PRO A 4 5.87 -65.84 53.61
N ARG A 5 4.88 -64.94 53.46
CA ARG A 5 5.02 -63.60 52.88
C ARG A 5 5.94 -62.73 53.74
N HIS A 6 6.96 -62.17 53.10
CA HIS A 6 7.77 -61.07 53.62
C HIS A 6 6.91 -59.82 53.85
N VAL A 7 7.19 -59.14 54.97
CA VAL A 7 6.66 -57.82 55.32
C VAL A 7 7.46 -56.77 54.54
N GLU A 8 6.78 -55.96 53.71
CA GLU A 8 7.37 -54.76 53.11
C GLU A 8 7.26 -53.56 54.05
N PRO A 9 8.31 -52.73 54.19
CA PRO A 9 8.29 -51.55 55.03
C PRO A 9 7.55 -50.37 54.36
N SER A 10 6.78 -49.64 55.17
CA SER A 10 6.05 -48.43 54.79
C SER A 10 6.98 -47.30 54.34
N LEU A 11 6.72 -46.74 53.16
CA LEU A 11 7.37 -45.53 52.65
C LEU A 11 6.90 -44.27 53.43
N PRO A 12 7.79 -43.30 53.71
CA PRO A 12 7.45 -42.10 54.46
C PRO A 12 6.62 -41.11 53.63
N ALA A 13 5.68 -40.44 54.30
CA ALA A 13 4.81 -39.43 53.73
C ALA A 13 5.58 -38.21 53.22
N THR A 14 5.35 -37.80 51.97
CA THR A 14 5.82 -36.55 51.40
C THR A 14 5.01 -35.35 51.95
N PRO A 15 5.66 -34.22 52.27
CA PRO A 15 4.97 -33.07 52.83
C PRO A 15 4.15 -32.33 51.76
N ARG A 16 2.88 -32.05 52.07
CA ARG A 16 2.00 -31.19 51.29
C ARG A 16 2.49 -29.74 51.36
N VAL A 17 2.99 -29.20 50.26
CA VAL A 17 3.19 -27.75 50.09
C VAL A 17 1.84 -27.13 49.71
N SER A 18 1.36 -26.23 50.56
CA SER A 18 0.10 -25.49 50.38
C SER A 18 0.21 -24.54 49.18
N LEU A 19 -0.51 -24.84 48.10
CA LEU A 19 -0.72 -23.98 46.93
C LEU A 19 -1.73 -22.88 47.27
N LEU A 20 -1.38 -21.99 48.19
CA LEU A 20 -2.22 -20.84 48.53
C LEU A 20 -1.37 -19.60 48.80
N ARG A 21 -0.68 -19.11 47.76
CA ARG A 21 -0.16 -17.74 47.65
C ARG A 21 0.38 -17.52 46.24
N CYS A 22 -0.49 -17.11 45.32
CA CYS A 22 -0.18 -16.33 44.10
C CYS A 22 -1.47 -16.00 43.33
N ILE A 23 -2.49 -15.51 44.03
CA ILE A 23 -3.60 -14.78 43.39
C ILE A 23 -3.65 -13.45 44.09
N LEU A 24 -3.01 -12.43 43.52
CA LEU A 24 -3.24 -11.00 43.70
C LEU A 24 -2.09 -10.28 42.97
N LEU A 25 -2.20 -10.16 41.65
CA LEU A 25 -1.59 -9.13 40.80
C LEU A 25 -2.07 -9.37 39.35
N ALA A 26 -3.40 -9.31 39.14
CA ALA A 26 -4.01 -9.26 37.81
C ALA A 26 -5.29 -8.42 37.87
N SER A 27 -5.15 -7.17 38.29
CA SER A 27 -6.22 -6.16 38.20
C SER A 27 -5.58 -4.81 37.94
N CYS A 28 -5.11 -4.65 36.71
CA CYS A 28 -4.96 -3.39 35.98
C CYS A 28 -4.65 -3.75 34.51
N ILE A 29 -5.41 -4.69 33.95
CA ILE A 29 -5.64 -4.64 32.50
C ILE A 29 -6.76 -3.61 32.39
N PRO A 30 -6.54 -2.41 31.81
CA PRO A 30 -7.67 -1.57 31.49
C PRO A 30 -8.59 -2.41 30.60
N ILE A 31 -9.79 -2.69 31.11
CA ILE A 31 -10.88 -3.23 30.30
C ILE A 31 -11.10 -2.14 29.26
N MET A 32 -10.47 -2.31 28.09
CA MET A 32 -10.73 -1.43 26.97
C MET A 32 -12.22 -1.56 26.67
N PRO A 33 -12.95 -0.44 26.53
CA PRO A 33 -14.34 -0.49 26.16
C PRO A 33 -14.48 -1.29 24.85
N PRO A 34 -15.49 -2.16 24.70
CA PRO A 34 -15.65 -3.02 23.53
C PRO A 34 -15.85 -2.29 22.19
N ASP A 35 -15.94 -0.96 22.17
CA ASP A 35 -16.32 -0.16 21.00
C ASP A 35 -15.46 1.11 20.80
N ALA A 36 -14.15 1.00 20.96
CA ALA A 36 -13.22 2.00 20.43
C ALA A 36 -12.80 1.57 19.01
N ASP A 37 -13.66 1.91 18.03
CA ASP A 37 -13.52 1.77 16.57
C ASP A 37 -12.26 1.00 16.12
N GLU A 38 -12.40 -0.31 15.88
CA GLU A 38 -11.29 -1.21 15.51
C GLU A 38 -10.60 -0.86 14.17
N TRP A 39 -11.09 0.16 13.45
CA TRP A 39 -10.52 0.65 12.21
C TRP A 39 -9.67 1.91 12.41
N ALA A 40 -8.71 1.87 13.33
CA ALA A 40 -7.83 3.00 13.61
C ALA A 40 -6.80 3.26 12.50
N VAL A 41 -6.26 4.48 12.53
CA VAL A 41 -5.16 4.92 11.67
C VAL A 41 -3.96 4.00 11.80
N VAL A 42 -3.33 3.69 10.67
CA VAL A 42 -2.05 2.98 10.67
C VAL A 42 -0.95 4.00 10.85
N GLU A 43 -0.17 3.82 11.90
CA GLU A 43 0.94 4.67 12.26
C GLU A 43 2.25 3.91 12.13
N ARG A 44 3.29 4.64 11.72
CA ARG A 44 4.65 4.11 11.71
C ARG A 44 5.28 4.25 13.10
N GLN A 45 5.76 3.15 13.65
CA GLN A 45 6.60 3.12 14.85
C GLN A 45 7.93 2.45 14.53
N GLY A 46 8.96 3.25 14.22
CA GLY A 46 10.26 2.74 13.77
C GLY A 46 10.13 2.02 12.43
N PRO A 47 10.52 0.73 12.31
CA PRO A 47 10.33 -0.08 11.11
C PRO A 47 8.98 -0.83 11.07
N HIS A 48 8.11 -0.64 12.05
CA HIS A 48 6.85 -1.38 12.15
C HIS A 48 5.65 -0.48 11.92
N LEU A 49 4.59 -1.05 11.36
CA LEU A 49 3.28 -0.43 11.30
C LEU A 49 2.45 -0.88 12.51
N ARG A 50 1.64 0.02 13.05
CA ARG A 50 0.69 -0.29 14.13
C ARG A 50 -0.65 0.38 13.88
N ALA A 51 -1.72 -0.29 14.32
CA ALA A 51 -3.07 0.28 14.37
C ALA A 51 -3.67 -0.03 15.75
N SER A 52 -4.26 0.96 16.41
CA SER A 52 -4.78 0.84 17.78
C SER A 52 -3.77 0.23 18.78
N GLY A 53 -2.49 0.58 18.65
CA GLY A 53 -1.43 0.03 19.50
C GLY A 53 -1.12 -1.46 19.28
N ARG A 54 -1.62 -2.11 18.23
CA ARG A 54 -1.26 -3.50 17.86
C ARG A 54 -0.40 -3.50 16.59
N PRO A 55 0.51 -4.49 16.41
CA PRO A 55 1.21 -4.66 15.14
C PRO A 55 0.22 -4.76 13.97
N PHE A 56 0.47 -3.99 12.93
CA PHE A 56 -0.30 -4.02 11.69
C PHE A 56 0.56 -4.70 10.62
N ILE A 57 0.11 -5.86 10.14
CA ILE A 57 0.77 -6.60 9.07
C ILE A 57 -0.06 -6.44 7.81
N VAL A 58 0.58 -6.07 6.72
CA VAL A 58 -0.09 -5.95 5.44
C VAL A 58 -0.16 -7.32 4.77
N HIS A 59 -1.38 -7.77 4.54
CA HIS A 59 -1.71 -8.85 3.62
C HIS A 59 -2.49 -8.22 2.48
N GLY A 60 -1.76 -7.83 1.42
CA GLY A 60 -2.31 -6.97 0.38
C GLY A 60 -2.40 -7.59 -1.00
N PHE A 61 -3.02 -6.83 -1.90
CA PHE A 61 -3.17 -7.17 -3.32
C PHE A 61 -3.09 -5.90 -4.19
N ASN A 62 -2.87 -6.09 -5.49
CA ASN A 62 -2.87 -4.99 -6.46
C ASN A 62 -4.10 -5.09 -7.35
N THR A 63 -4.80 -3.98 -7.54
CA THR A 63 -5.92 -3.89 -8.46
C THR A 63 -5.95 -2.49 -9.04
N TYR A 64 -5.21 -2.29 -10.13
CA TYR A 64 -4.98 -0.96 -10.70
C TYR A 64 -6.24 -0.31 -11.30
N TRP A 65 -7.24 -1.11 -11.68
CA TRP A 65 -8.38 -0.69 -12.51
C TRP A 65 -9.60 -0.20 -11.71
N LEU A 66 -9.54 -0.16 -10.37
CA LEU A 66 -10.72 0.14 -9.54
C LEU A 66 -11.37 1.48 -9.91
N MET A 67 -10.59 2.56 -10.01
CA MET A 67 -11.09 3.89 -10.40
C MET A 67 -11.68 3.88 -11.83
N TYR A 68 -10.99 3.25 -12.78
CA TYR A 68 -11.41 3.19 -14.18
C TYR A 68 -12.74 2.44 -14.37
N PHE A 69 -12.96 1.36 -13.61
CA PHE A 69 -14.21 0.61 -13.61
C PHE A 69 -15.30 1.33 -12.81
N ALA A 70 -14.96 2.03 -11.73
CA ALA A 70 -15.91 2.81 -10.95
C ALA A 70 -16.47 4.02 -11.74
N ALA A 71 -15.70 4.54 -12.71
CA ALA A 71 -16.13 5.65 -13.57
C ALA A 71 -17.26 5.27 -14.54
N ASP A 72 -17.61 3.99 -14.64
CA ASP A 72 -18.77 3.53 -15.41
C ASP A 72 -19.72 2.73 -14.54
N SER A 73 -20.98 3.19 -14.49
CA SER A 73 -22.05 2.58 -13.72
C SER A 73 -22.24 1.08 -14.03
N ALA A 74 -21.99 0.63 -15.26
CA ALA A 74 -22.13 -0.76 -15.65
C ALA A 74 -21.04 -1.66 -15.05
N THR A 75 -19.83 -1.13 -14.87
CA THR A 75 -18.68 -1.88 -14.32
C THR A 75 -18.44 -1.62 -12.84
N ARG A 76 -19.09 -0.60 -12.26
CA ARG A 76 -18.99 -0.25 -10.84
C ARG A 76 -19.29 -1.42 -9.88
N PRO A 77 -20.26 -2.32 -10.13
CA PRO A 77 -20.47 -3.49 -9.26
C PRO A 77 -19.26 -4.44 -9.17
N THR A 78 -18.42 -4.50 -10.20
CA THR A 78 -17.19 -5.32 -10.22
C THR A 78 -16.17 -4.81 -9.20
N VAL A 79 -16.12 -3.50 -8.94
CA VAL A 79 -15.26 -2.90 -7.91
C VAL A 79 -15.67 -3.36 -6.52
N THR A 80 -16.98 -3.29 -6.21
CA THR A 80 -17.53 -3.80 -4.94
C THR A 80 -17.21 -5.29 -4.77
N ALA A 81 -17.44 -6.10 -5.81
CA ALA A 81 -17.21 -7.54 -5.74
C ALA A 81 -15.74 -7.87 -5.46
N ALA A 82 -14.80 -7.21 -6.14
CA ALA A 82 -13.37 -7.44 -5.94
C ALA A 82 -12.89 -7.08 -4.53
N LEU A 83 -13.37 -5.96 -3.97
CA LEU A 83 -13.05 -5.56 -2.59
C LEU A 83 -13.65 -6.50 -1.56
N ALA A 84 -14.89 -6.96 -1.77
CA ALA A 84 -15.56 -7.92 -0.89
C ALA A 84 -14.84 -9.27 -0.90
N GLU A 85 -14.52 -9.81 -2.08
CA GLU A 85 -13.82 -11.09 -2.23
C GLU A 85 -12.43 -11.05 -1.57
N ALA A 86 -11.70 -9.95 -1.75
CA ALA A 86 -10.41 -9.76 -1.10
C ALA A 86 -10.53 -9.72 0.43
N ALA A 87 -11.54 -9.02 0.95
CA ALA A 87 -11.81 -8.96 2.39
C ALA A 87 -12.20 -10.34 2.96
N ASP A 88 -13.06 -11.09 2.25
CA ASP A 88 -13.45 -12.46 2.62
C ASP A 88 -12.26 -13.42 2.61
N ALA A 89 -11.27 -13.19 1.74
CA ALA A 89 -9.99 -13.91 1.72
C ALA A 89 -9.00 -13.46 2.81
N GLY A 90 -9.36 -12.46 3.63
CA GLY A 90 -8.53 -11.93 4.71
C GLY A 90 -7.46 -10.93 4.26
N LEU A 91 -7.55 -10.37 3.06
CA LEU A 91 -6.68 -9.31 2.57
C LEU A 91 -7.12 -7.96 3.15
N ASN A 92 -6.17 -7.13 3.58
CA ASN A 92 -6.45 -5.92 4.34
C ASN A 92 -5.92 -4.62 3.71
N VAL A 93 -5.11 -4.71 2.65
CA VAL A 93 -4.61 -3.54 1.91
C VAL A 93 -4.71 -3.77 0.39
N CYS A 94 -5.28 -2.83 -0.34
CA CYS A 94 -5.30 -2.83 -1.79
C CYS A 94 -4.45 -1.68 -2.33
N ARG A 95 -3.50 -1.98 -3.22
CA ARG A 95 -2.83 -0.96 -4.02
C ARG A 95 -3.58 -0.75 -5.32
N THR A 96 -3.91 0.51 -5.62
CA THR A 96 -4.61 0.91 -6.84
C THR A 96 -4.07 2.22 -7.41
N TRP A 97 -4.46 2.55 -8.64
CA TRP A 97 -4.08 3.80 -9.27
C TRP A 97 -5.11 4.89 -8.98
N ALA A 98 -4.60 6.04 -8.57
CA ALA A 98 -5.34 7.28 -8.41
C ALA A 98 -4.91 8.30 -9.48
N PHE A 99 -4.48 7.82 -10.65
CA PHE A 99 -4.15 8.61 -11.84
C PHE A 99 -4.71 7.94 -13.09
N ASN A 100 -4.95 8.76 -14.13
CA ASN A 100 -5.14 8.34 -15.52
C ASN A 100 -4.99 9.61 -16.37
N ASP A 101 -3.91 9.71 -17.13
CA ASP A 101 -3.46 10.95 -17.76
C ASP A 101 -3.73 10.94 -19.27
N GLY A 102 -4.63 11.81 -19.73
CA GLY A 102 -4.86 12.11 -21.15
C GLY A 102 -5.48 11.00 -22.02
N GLY A 103 -5.93 9.89 -21.43
CA GLY A 103 -6.58 8.76 -22.11
C GLY A 103 -8.11 8.70 -21.99
N HIS A 104 -8.69 7.56 -22.37
CA HIS A 104 -10.11 7.26 -22.14
C HIS A 104 -10.38 7.18 -20.62
N ARG A 105 -11.47 7.82 -20.16
CA ARG A 105 -11.80 7.99 -18.73
C ARG A 105 -10.64 8.55 -17.90
N ALA A 106 -9.89 9.49 -18.48
CA ALA A 106 -8.79 10.15 -17.80
C ALA A 106 -9.29 10.93 -16.59
N LEU A 107 -8.60 10.76 -15.46
CA LEU A 107 -8.76 11.61 -14.29
C LEU A 107 -8.17 12.99 -14.58
N GLN A 108 -6.99 13.03 -15.19
CA GLN A 108 -6.37 14.26 -15.65
C GLN A 108 -6.45 14.35 -17.17
N LEU A 109 -7.34 15.20 -17.66
CA LEU A 109 -7.59 15.38 -19.10
C LEU A 109 -6.41 16.08 -19.78
N LYS A 110 -5.85 17.09 -19.13
CA LYS A 110 -4.70 17.91 -19.54
C LYS A 110 -4.14 18.64 -18.31
N PRO A 111 -3.00 19.35 -18.39
CA PRO A 111 -2.48 20.10 -17.24
C PRO A 111 -3.54 21.05 -16.68
N PHE A 112 -3.70 21.04 -15.35
CA PHE A 112 -4.69 21.84 -14.61
C PHE A 112 -6.17 21.57 -14.94
N SER A 113 -6.49 20.47 -15.61
CA SER A 113 -7.86 20.11 -16.00
C SER A 113 -8.13 18.66 -15.63
N TYR A 114 -9.14 18.46 -14.81
CA TYR A 114 -9.49 17.15 -14.26
C TYR A 114 -10.95 16.81 -14.53
N ASP A 115 -11.25 15.52 -14.59
CA ASP A 115 -12.60 15.02 -14.76
C ASP A 115 -13.23 14.73 -13.39
N GLU A 116 -14.24 15.52 -13.05
CA GLU A 116 -14.98 15.44 -11.78
C GLU A 116 -15.73 14.10 -11.63
N GLU A 117 -16.25 13.54 -12.73
CA GLU A 117 -16.96 12.26 -12.67
C GLU A 117 -15.98 11.11 -12.32
N VAL A 118 -14.73 11.22 -12.77
CA VAL A 118 -13.67 10.25 -12.44
C VAL A 118 -13.14 10.47 -11.02
N PHE A 119 -13.12 11.71 -10.51
CA PHE A 119 -12.85 11.97 -9.09
C PHE A 119 -13.89 11.31 -8.18
N GLN A 120 -15.18 11.47 -8.49
CA GLN A 120 -16.27 10.82 -7.76
C GLN A 120 -16.22 9.29 -7.87
N ALA A 121 -15.67 8.76 -8.97
CA ALA A 121 -15.41 7.34 -9.09
C ALA A 121 -14.32 6.87 -8.11
N LEU A 122 -13.28 7.67 -7.90
CA LEU A 122 -12.26 7.38 -6.88
C LEU A 122 -12.83 7.49 -5.46
N ASP A 123 -13.71 8.46 -5.18
CA ASP A 123 -14.45 8.54 -3.91
C ASP A 123 -15.26 7.28 -3.64
N PHE A 124 -15.93 6.75 -4.68
CA PHE A 124 -16.64 5.47 -4.57
C PHE A 124 -15.70 4.33 -4.17
N VAL A 125 -14.52 4.23 -4.79
CA VAL A 125 -13.52 3.20 -4.45
C VAL A 125 -13.09 3.32 -2.99
N ILE A 126 -12.81 4.53 -2.50
CA ILE A 126 -12.43 4.79 -1.10
C ILE A 126 -13.57 4.41 -0.15
N THR A 127 -14.81 4.84 -0.48
CA THR A 127 -16.01 4.48 0.28
C THR A 127 -16.13 2.96 0.43
N GLU A 128 -16.00 2.26 -0.69
CA GLU A 128 -16.26 0.84 -0.78
C GLU A 128 -15.17 0.03 -0.08
N ALA A 129 -13.91 0.43 -0.23
CA ALA A 129 -12.80 -0.16 0.49
C ALA A 129 -12.99 -0.04 2.01
N ARG A 130 -13.44 1.13 2.48
CA ARG A 130 -13.77 1.33 3.90
C ARG A 130 -14.89 0.40 4.38
N LYS A 131 -15.97 0.24 3.61
CA LYS A 131 -17.08 -0.67 3.96
C LYS A 131 -16.60 -2.11 4.15
N HIS A 132 -15.66 -2.55 3.32
CA HIS A 132 -15.09 -3.90 3.37
C HIS A 132 -13.87 -4.02 4.28
N ARG A 133 -13.52 -2.97 5.05
CA ARG A 133 -12.33 -2.95 5.90
C ARG A 133 -11.07 -3.34 5.12
N VAL A 134 -10.88 -2.71 3.96
CA VAL A 134 -9.67 -2.72 3.15
C VAL A 134 -9.08 -1.31 3.13
N ARG A 135 -7.79 -1.17 3.46
CA ARG A 135 -7.07 0.12 3.31
C ARG A 135 -6.53 0.24 1.90
N LEU A 136 -6.48 1.44 1.35
CA LEU A 136 -5.87 1.68 0.05
C LEU A 136 -4.47 2.26 0.17
N ILE A 137 -3.65 1.85 -0.78
CA ILE A 137 -2.42 2.49 -1.19
C ILE A 137 -2.69 3.12 -2.56
N LEU A 138 -2.55 4.44 -2.66
CA LEU A 138 -2.94 5.21 -3.85
C LEU A 138 -1.69 5.73 -4.56
N SER A 139 -1.37 5.14 -5.70
CA SER A 139 -0.29 5.62 -6.56
C SER A 139 -0.79 6.78 -7.41
N LEU A 140 0.00 7.86 -7.51
CA LEU A 140 -0.40 9.14 -8.11
C LEU A 140 0.21 9.41 -9.48
N CYS A 141 1.11 8.56 -9.98
CA CYS A 141 1.67 8.67 -11.33
C CYS A 141 2.29 7.32 -11.73
N ASN A 142 2.45 7.11 -13.03
CA ASN A 142 3.16 5.95 -13.57
C ASN A 142 4.54 6.34 -14.13
N ASN A 143 5.52 5.47 -13.93
CA ASN A 143 6.78 5.53 -14.69
C ASN A 143 6.59 5.03 -16.13
N TRP A 144 5.66 4.09 -16.32
CA TRP A 144 5.33 3.49 -17.61
C TRP A 144 4.23 4.25 -18.35
N LYS A 145 3.95 3.84 -19.59
CA LYS A 145 3.01 4.53 -20.50
C LYS A 145 1.54 4.17 -20.27
N ASP A 146 1.28 3.10 -19.55
CA ASP A 146 -0.07 2.67 -19.23
C ASP A 146 -0.79 3.74 -18.43
N TYR A 147 -1.98 4.13 -18.92
CA TYR A 147 -2.79 5.20 -18.34
C TYR A 147 -2.05 6.55 -18.28
N GLY A 148 -1.10 6.75 -19.19
CA GLY A 148 -0.37 8.00 -19.36
C GLY A 148 1.00 8.01 -18.67
N GLY A 149 1.07 8.47 -17.43
CA GLY A 149 2.31 8.54 -16.65
C GLY A 149 3.26 9.65 -17.08
N LYS A 150 4.53 9.59 -16.63
CA LYS A 150 5.54 10.63 -16.88
C LYS A 150 5.68 11.01 -18.36
N ALA A 151 5.51 10.04 -19.26
CA ALA A 151 5.57 10.26 -20.69
C ALA A 151 4.45 11.18 -21.19
N GLN A 152 3.24 11.10 -20.61
CA GLN A 152 2.13 12.00 -20.96
C GLN A 152 2.39 13.43 -20.47
N TYR A 153 2.98 13.58 -19.28
CA TYR A 153 3.37 14.89 -18.77
C TYR A 153 4.39 15.58 -19.68
N VAL A 154 5.40 14.84 -20.15
CA VAL A 154 6.38 15.36 -21.13
C VAL A 154 5.72 15.67 -22.47
N ARG A 155 4.74 14.87 -22.93
CA ARG A 155 3.94 15.18 -24.13
C ARG A 155 3.20 16.51 -23.99
N TRP A 156 2.50 16.74 -22.88
CA TRP A 156 1.84 18.01 -22.61
C TRP A 156 2.81 19.19 -22.56
N GLY A 157 4.02 18.98 -22.05
CA GLY A 157 5.09 19.99 -22.14
C GLY A 157 5.47 20.36 -23.55
N LYS A 158 5.71 19.35 -24.40
CA LYS A 158 6.05 19.54 -25.82
C LYS A 158 4.94 20.25 -26.58
N GLU A 159 3.68 19.88 -26.32
CA GLU A 159 2.50 20.54 -26.90
C GLU A 159 2.38 22.01 -26.45
N ALA A 160 2.84 22.33 -25.23
CA ALA A 160 2.95 23.70 -24.73
C ALA A 160 4.19 24.46 -25.26
N GLY A 161 5.01 23.85 -26.12
CA GLY A 161 6.19 24.46 -26.73
C GLY A 161 7.48 24.35 -25.92
N LEU A 162 7.54 23.46 -24.91
CA LEU A 162 8.78 23.20 -24.18
C LEU A 162 9.75 22.36 -25.00
N ASP A 163 11.04 22.71 -24.95
CA ASP A 163 12.11 21.96 -25.58
C ASP A 163 12.56 20.80 -24.67
N LEU A 164 11.77 19.72 -24.69
CA LEU A 164 12.00 18.52 -23.88
C LEU A 164 12.55 17.39 -24.75
N THR A 165 13.59 16.73 -24.28
CA THR A 165 14.32 15.71 -25.06
C THR A 165 14.20 14.31 -24.47
N SER A 166 13.79 14.19 -23.20
CA SER A 166 13.68 12.93 -22.47
C SER A 166 12.36 12.80 -21.72
N GLU A 167 11.89 11.57 -21.49
CA GLU A 167 10.76 11.30 -20.58
C GLU A 167 11.13 11.60 -19.11
N ASP A 168 12.43 11.59 -18.78
CA ASP A 168 12.93 11.93 -17.44
C ASP A 168 12.96 13.44 -17.17
N ASP A 169 12.68 14.26 -18.18
CA ASP A 169 12.45 15.71 -17.99
C ASP A 169 11.25 15.96 -17.05
N PHE A 170 10.39 14.95 -16.84
CA PHE A 170 9.38 14.92 -15.78
C PHE A 170 9.95 15.24 -14.38
N PHE A 171 11.15 14.76 -14.06
CA PHE A 171 11.76 14.95 -12.74
C PHE A 171 12.52 16.28 -12.60
N THR A 172 12.95 16.86 -13.72
CA THR A 172 13.89 17.99 -13.73
C THR A 172 13.23 19.30 -14.15
N ASP A 173 12.35 19.28 -15.15
CA ASP A 173 11.74 20.48 -15.72
C ASP A 173 10.77 21.14 -14.72
N PRO A 174 10.93 22.45 -14.43
CA PRO A 174 10.11 23.14 -13.44
C PRO A 174 8.64 23.27 -13.84
N ILE A 175 8.34 23.36 -15.14
CA ILE A 175 6.97 23.47 -15.64
C ILE A 175 6.29 22.11 -15.57
N ILE A 176 6.97 21.03 -15.97
CA ILE A 176 6.41 19.67 -15.83
C ILE A 176 6.16 19.31 -14.37
N LYS A 177 7.10 19.63 -13.47
CA LYS A 177 6.89 19.49 -12.02
C LYS A 177 5.71 20.32 -11.53
N SER A 178 5.46 21.49 -12.12
CA SER A 178 4.30 22.31 -11.75
C SER A 178 2.98 21.63 -12.13
N TYR A 179 2.92 20.93 -13.26
CA TYR A 179 1.75 20.16 -13.67
C TYR A 179 1.46 19.05 -12.66
N TYR A 180 2.49 18.28 -12.27
CA TYR A 180 2.33 17.20 -11.30
C TYR A 180 1.96 17.72 -9.92
N LYS A 181 2.61 18.79 -9.45
CA LYS A 181 2.27 19.42 -8.17
C LYS A 181 0.84 19.97 -8.15
N ALA A 182 0.37 20.52 -9.26
CA ALA A 182 -1.01 20.98 -9.38
C ALA A 182 -1.99 19.81 -9.32
N PHE A 183 -1.67 18.69 -9.98
CA PHE A 183 -2.46 17.48 -9.88
C PHE A 183 -2.53 16.97 -8.44
N VAL A 184 -1.38 16.81 -7.77
CA VAL A 184 -1.34 16.39 -6.36
C VAL A 184 -2.11 17.36 -5.48
N LYS A 185 -1.99 18.67 -5.71
CA LYS A 185 -2.74 19.68 -4.96
C LYS A 185 -4.24 19.52 -5.15
N SER A 186 -4.72 19.39 -6.39
CA SER A 186 -6.14 19.18 -6.68
C SER A 186 -6.65 17.85 -6.12
N TRP A 187 -5.87 16.78 -6.25
CA TRP A 187 -6.16 15.49 -5.64
C TRP A 187 -6.28 15.63 -4.12
N VAL A 188 -5.35 16.33 -3.46
CA VAL A 188 -5.41 16.58 -2.02
C VAL A 188 -6.58 17.52 -1.67
N GLU A 189 -6.92 18.53 -2.45
CA GLU A 189 -8.05 19.42 -2.12
C GLU A 189 -9.40 18.70 -2.22
N GLU A 190 -9.57 17.89 -3.26
CA GLU A 190 -10.76 17.07 -3.47
C GLU A 190 -10.84 15.96 -2.40
N MET A 191 -9.77 15.17 -2.32
CA MET A 191 -9.72 14.00 -1.44
C MET A 191 -9.54 14.39 0.01
N ALA A 192 -8.80 15.44 0.39
CA ALA A 192 -8.61 15.73 1.82
C ALA A 192 -9.90 16.12 2.53
N SER A 193 -10.89 16.74 1.87
CA SER A 193 -12.19 16.95 2.50
C SER A 193 -12.91 15.62 2.76
N TYR A 194 -12.90 14.72 1.76
CA TYR A 194 -13.52 13.41 1.80
C TYR A 194 -12.78 12.43 2.73
N VAL A 195 -11.48 12.25 2.53
CA VAL A 195 -10.51 11.51 3.36
C VAL A 195 -10.42 12.07 4.78
N LYS A 196 -10.44 13.39 5.04
CA LYS A 196 -10.45 13.86 6.45
C LYS A 196 -11.81 13.72 7.13
N SER A 197 -12.92 13.73 6.40
CA SER A 197 -14.26 13.52 6.97
C SER A 197 -14.61 12.04 7.15
N ILE A 198 -14.02 11.13 6.36
CA ILE A 198 -14.39 9.71 6.32
C ILE A 198 -13.19 8.77 6.58
N ASP A 199 -11.94 9.20 6.34
CA ASP A 199 -10.80 8.29 6.27
C ASP A 199 -9.40 8.84 6.69
N PRO A 200 -9.12 8.99 7.99
CA PRO A 200 -7.75 9.29 8.44
C PRO A 200 -6.79 8.08 8.32
N VAL A 201 -7.19 6.97 7.72
CA VAL A 201 -6.63 5.62 7.95
C VAL A 201 -5.80 5.09 6.77
N HIS A 202 -5.88 5.74 5.61
CA HIS A 202 -5.19 5.32 4.39
C HIS A 202 -3.73 5.73 4.34
N LEU A 203 -2.90 4.83 3.81
CA LEU A 203 -1.45 5.01 3.68
C LEU A 203 -1.12 5.63 2.32
N LEU A 204 -0.17 6.57 2.30
CA LEU A 204 0.33 7.18 1.08
C LEU A 204 1.72 6.63 0.74
N GLU A 205 1.93 6.27 -0.54
CA GLU A 205 3.24 5.86 -1.04
C GLU A 205 3.52 6.42 -2.44
N ILE A 206 4.80 6.38 -2.84
CA ILE A 206 5.28 7.00 -4.08
C ILE A 206 4.99 6.12 -5.30
N GLY A 207 4.86 4.80 -5.12
CA GLY A 207 4.57 3.83 -6.19
C GLY A 207 5.80 3.39 -6.96
N VAL A 208 6.99 3.40 -6.33
CA VAL A 208 8.25 3.06 -7.02
C VAL A 208 8.46 1.54 -7.08
N GLU A 209 9.10 1.08 -8.14
CA GLU A 209 9.38 -0.35 -8.37
C GLU A 209 10.39 -0.93 -7.37
N GLY A 210 11.15 -0.08 -6.68
CA GLY A 210 12.10 -0.50 -5.66
C GLY A 210 13.58 -0.40 -6.03
N PHE A 211 13.92 0.17 -7.19
CA PHE A 211 15.30 0.18 -7.66
C PHE A 211 16.18 1.20 -6.94
N TYR A 212 17.41 0.79 -6.65
CA TYR A 212 18.44 1.65 -6.10
C TYR A 212 18.95 2.62 -7.16
N GLY A 213 19.16 3.86 -6.75
CA GLY A 213 19.65 4.95 -7.58
C GLY A 213 21.05 5.41 -7.19
N PRO A 214 21.57 6.47 -7.82
CA PRO A 214 22.94 6.95 -7.61
C PRO A 214 23.29 7.36 -6.16
N SER A 215 22.30 7.57 -5.27
CA SER A 215 22.58 7.87 -3.86
C SER A 215 23.02 6.66 -3.03
N THR A 216 22.85 5.44 -3.56
CA THR A 216 23.34 4.19 -2.95
C THR A 216 24.04 3.32 -4.02
N PRO A 217 25.18 3.79 -4.56
CA PRO A 217 25.88 3.14 -5.67
C PRO A 217 26.29 1.70 -5.35
N GLU A 218 26.55 1.40 -4.08
CA GLU A 218 26.90 0.08 -3.59
C GLU A 218 25.77 -0.96 -3.75
N LEU A 219 24.50 -0.53 -3.84
CA LEU A 219 23.35 -1.43 -4.03
C LEU A 219 22.85 -1.50 -5.48
N LEU A 220 23.45 -0.77 -6.43
CA LEU A 220 23.07 -0.80 -7.86
C LEU A 220 23.20 -2.19 -8.50
N HIS A 221 24.06 -3.05 -7.95
CA HIS A 221 24.24 -4.43 -8.42
C HIS A 221 23.07 -5.34 -8.07
N VAL A 222 22.20 -4.93 -7.14
CA VAL A 222 21.01 -5.68 -6.70
C VAL A 222 19.82 -5.46 -7.64
N ASN A 223 19.83 -4.38 -8.44
CA ASN A 223 18.81 -4.14 -9.46
C ASN A 223 18.81 -5.26 -10.53
N PRO A 224 17.65 -5.63 -11.10
CA PRO A 224 17.53 -6.79 -11.99
C PRO A 224 18.31 -6.64 -13.30
N ASP A 225 18.47 -5.41 -13.80
CA ASP A 225 19.24 -5.13 -15.01
C ASP A 225 19.91 -3.75 -14.99
N ALA A 226 20.71 -3.47 -16.02
CA ALA A 226 21.42 -2.19 -16.17
C ALA A 226 20.46 -1.03 -16.48
N TYR A 227 19.30 -1.29 -17.08
CA TYR A 227 18.30 -0.28 -17.42
C TYR A 227 17.60 0.24 -16.16
N SER A 228 17.29 -0.64 -15.21
CA SER A 228 16.71 -0.36 -13.89
C SER A 228 17.59 0.56 -13.04
N ARG A 229 18.89 0.66 -13.34
CA ARG A 229 19.82 1.62 -12.72
C ARG A 229 19.66 3.05 -13.25
N THR A 230 18.97 3.21 -14.38
CA THR A 230 18.88 4.47 -15.13
C THR A 230 17.49 5.10 -15.15
N ILE A 231 16.44 4.42 -14.67
CA ILE A 231 15.05 4.92 -14.75
C ILE A 231 14.69 6.02 -13.74
N GLY A 232 15.67 6.73 -13.18
CA GLY A 232 15.46 7.92 -12.35
C GLY A 232 14.91 7.68 -10.94
N THR A 233 14.69 6.43 -10.53
CA THR A 233 14.23 6.08 -9.18
C THR A 233 15.40 5.86 -8.21
N ASP A 234 15.27 6.36 -6.98
CA ASP A 234 16.26 6.15 -5.92
C ASP A 234 15.54 5.71 -4.65
N PHE A 235 15.47 4.38 -4.44
CA PHE A 235 14.68 3.76 -3.38
C PHE A 235 14.92 4.37 -1.99
N ILE A 236 16.18 4.54 -1.58
CA ILE A 236 16.49 5.05 -0.23
C ILE A 236 16.20 6.55 -0.12
N ARG A 237 16.55 7.33 -1.15
CA ARG A 237 16.29 8.77 -1.12
C ARG A 237 14.80 9.08 -1.12
N ASN A 238 14.02 8.39 -1.95
CA ASN A 238 12.59 8.62 -2.12
C ASN A 238 11.81 8.27 -0.85
N HIS A 239 12.13 7.14 -0.21
CA HIS A 239 11.44 6.71 1.02
C HIS A 239 11.95 7.37 2.31
N ARG A 240 12.95 8.25 2.22
CA ARG A 240 13.37 9.14 3.32
C ARG A 240 12.67 10.50 3.27
N ALA A 241 11.89 10.79 2.23
CA ALA A 241 11.18 12.06 2.14
C ALA A 241 10.14 12.18 3.28
N LEU A 242 10.11 13.35 3.93
CA LEU A 242 9.10 13.70 4.93
C LEU A 242 7.71 13.64 4.27
N GLY A 243 6.85 12.72 4.74
CA GLY A 243 5.50 12.49 4.20
C GLY A 243 5.31 11.15 3.47
N VAL A 244 6.33 10.29 3.42
CA VAL A 244 6.22 8.91 2.91
C VAL A 244 6.08 7.94 4.08
N ASP A 245 4.94 7.26 4.18
CA ASP A 245 4.61 6.40 5.33
C ASP A 245 5.19 4.98 5.20
N LEU A 246 5.40 4.53 3.96
CA LEU A 246 5.77 3.16 3.61
C LEU A 246 6.78 3.11 2.47
N ALA A 247 7.67 2.11 2.49
CA ALA A 247 8.48 1.74 1.32
C ALA A 247 7.93 0.50 0.62
N SER A 248 7.93 0.53 -0.71
CA SER A 248 7.44 -0.56 -1.57
C SER A 248 8.51 -1.06 -2.52
N VAL A 249 8.59 -2.38 -2.69
CA VAL A 249 9.35 -3.00 -3.77
C VAL A 249 8.44 -3.93 -4.56
N HIS A 250 8.63 -3.97 -5.88
CA HIS A 250 7.95 -4.91 -6.76
C HIS A 250 8.93 -6.03 -7.14
N ILE A 251 8.49 -7.28 -7.05
CA ILE A 251 9.33 -8.44 -7.38
C ILE A 251 8.63 -9.26 -8.47
N TYR A 252 9.22 -9.26 -9.66
CA TYR A 252 8.73 -10.02 -10.81
C TYR A 252 9.78 -11.04 -11.24
N SER A 253 9.68 -12.27 -10.72
CA SER A 253 10.67 -13.33 -10.95
C SER A 253 10.53 -14.02 -12.31
N ASP A 254 9.35 -13.94 -12.94
CA ASP A 254 9.00 -14.55 -14.23
C ASP A 254 9.26 -13.60 -15.42
N THR A 255 9.11 -12.28 -15.23
CA THR A 255 9.33 -11.28 -16.31
C THR A 255 10.81 -10.98 -16.56
N CYS A 256 11.71 -11.44 -15.70
CA CYS A 256 13.16 -11.30 -15.91
C CYS A 256 13.74 -12.33 -16.91
N GLN A 257 12.93 -13.27 -17.46
CA GLN A 257 13.46 -14.22 -18.44
C GLN A 257 12.52 -14.68 -19.58
N LEU A 258 11.20 -14.45 -19.56
CA LEU A 258 10.33 -14.93 -20.64
C LEU A 258 9.17 -13.97 -21.00
N ALA A 259 8.76 -14.05 -22.26
CA ALA A 259 7.88 -13.15 -22.99
C ALA A 259 6.52 -12.83 -22.32
N TRP A 260 6.05 -11.61 -22.57
CA TRP A 260 4.75 -11.06 -22.16
C TRP A 260 3.57 -11.97 -22.51
N ASP A 261 2.86 -12.45 -21.48
CA ASP A 261 1.47 -12.88 -21.58
C ASP A 261 0.59 -11.95 -20.72
N ALA A 262 -0.43 -11.37 -21.35
CA ALA A 262 -1.34 -10.36 -20.79
C ALA A 262 -2.34 -10.91 -19.73
N ASN A 263 -1.99 -12.00 -19.04
CA ASN A 263 -2.86 -12.65 -18.07
C ASN A 263 -2.17 -13.04 -16.75
N SER A 264 -0.94 -12.58 -16.52
CA SER A 264 -0.20 -12.84 -15.28
C SER A 264 -0.65 -11.85 -14.20
N GLY A 265 -1.33 -12.36 -13.17
CA GLY A 265 -1.59 -11.59 -11.96
C GLY A 265 -0.28 -11.03 -11.39
N TRP A 266 -0.20 -9.72 -11.24
CA TRP A 266 0.99 -9.03 -10.75
C TRP A 266 1.31 -9.49 -9.32
N GLY A 267 2.46 -10.15 -9.16
CA GLY A 267 2.87 -10.91 -7.99
C GLY A 267 3.43 -10.09 -6.82
N VAL A 268 3.22 -10.68 -5.64
CA VAL A 268 3.79 -10.51 -4.29
C VAL A 268 4.48 -9.19 -3.93
N TRP A 269 3.87 -8.52 -2.95
CA TRP A 269 4.40 -7.37 -2.22
C TRP A 269 5.39 -7.80 -1.13
N GLY A 270 6.55 -7.15 -1.09
CA GLY A 270 7.42 -7.10 0.09
C GLY A 270 7.34 -5.73 0.75
N ILE A 271 6.92 -5.68 2.01
CA ILE A 271 7.04 -4.48 2.86
C ILE A 271 8.25 -4.67 3.75
N THR A 272 9.15 -3.69 3.77
CA THR A 272 10.22 -3.57 4.76
C THR A 272 10.16 -2.20 5.43
#